data_AF-A0A954JQI7-F1
#
_entry.id   AF-A0A954JQI7-F1
#
_cell.length_a   1.000
_cell.length_b   1.000
_cell.length_c   1.000
_cell.angle_alpha   90.00
_cell.angle_beta   90.00
_cell.angle_gamma   90.00
#
_symmetry.space_group_name_H-M   'P 1'
#
loop_
_entity.id
_entity.type
_entity.pdbx_description
1 polymer ?
#
loop_
_entity_poly.entity_id
_entity_poly.type
_entity_poly.pdbx_seq_one_letter_code
_entity_poly.pdbx_strand_id
1 'polypeptide(L)'
;MKQGVFEAKRRPVWQAFEVELQRPRRERDSKAPHGDLPSLYREVSRDLALARDRAYSVALQDQLNDWVLRGHQELYRGRRAQWGAVFEFLAIGFPRLVRQRARGFWFCFFAFCIPFFLMWWAGKVAPEWVLSLLGEDTIQSLNEMYGSSEGLRGRSAERGFAAFAFYIRNNVGIDFRIFAGGILAGVGSLFFLGFNAFYLGAAFGYITLAGHNDNFLPFVAGHGAFEITGLWISALAGLEVGMSWI
;
A
#
# COMPACT_ATOMS: atom_id res chain seq x y z
N MET A 1 -31.01 30.60 -38.06
CA MET A 1 -32.22 29.80 -37.73
C MET A 1 -32.90 30.44 -36.54
N LYS A 2 -34.22 30.70 -36.61
CA LYS A 2 -35.00 31.25 -35.48
C LYS A 2 -35.06 30.24 -34.33
N GLN A 3 -35.11 30.72 -33.09
CA GLN A 3 -35.07 29.89 -31.88
C GLN A 3 -36.13 28.77 -31.88
N GLY A 4 -37.38 29.06 -32.23
CA GLY A 4 -38.45 28.03 -32.25
C GLY A 4 -38.17 26.84 -33.18
N VAL A 5 -37.48 27.08 -34.30
CA VAL A 5 -37.08 26.01 -35.24
C VAL A 5 -35.90 25.21 -34.68
N PHE A 6 -34.98 25.87 -33.97
CA PHE A 6 -33.89 25.20 -33.25
C PHE A 6 -34.45 24.24 -32.19
N GLU A 7 -35.34 24.75 -31.35
CA GLU A 7 -35.94 23.97 -30.27
C GLU A 7 -36.73 22.78 -30.82
N ALA A 8 -37.57 22.98 -31.84
CA ALA A 8 -38.34 21.90 -32.44
C ALA A 8 -37.43 20.79 -33.02
N LYS A 9 -36.30 21.18 -33.63
CA LYS A 9 -35.34 20.23 -34.22
C LYS A 9 -34.56 19.44 -33.16
N ARG A 10 -34.20 20.06 -32.03
CA ARG A 10 -33.32 19.47 -31.02
C ARG A 10 -34.05 18.83 -29.84
N ARG A 11 -35.35 19.10 -29.68
CA ARG A 11 -36.21 18.52 -28.63
C ARG A 11 -36.09 16.99 -28.47
N PRO A 12 -36.03 16.18 -29.55
CA PRO A 12 -35.89 14.73 -29.41
C PRO A 12 -34.57 14.32 -28.73
N VAL A 13 -33.49 15.03 -29.01
CA VAL A 13 -32.16 14.78 -28.42
C VAL A 13 -32.17 15.15 -26.94
N TRP A 14 -32.77 16.27 -26.58
CA TRP A 14 -32.87 16.73 -25.20
C TRP A 14 -33.71 15.78 -24.34
N GLN A 15 -34.83 15.29 -24.88
CA GLN A 15 -35.65 14.28 -24.21
C GLN A 15 -34.90 12.95 -24.02
N ALA A 16 -34.17 12.49 -25.04
CA ALA A 16 -33.35 11.28 -24.92
C ALA A 16 -32.26 11.44 -23.84
N PHE A 17 -31.63 12.61 -23.77
CA PHE A 17 -30.63 12.91 -22.76
C PHE A 17 -31.23 12.96 -21.34
N GLU A 18 -32.39 13.57 -21.17
CA GLU A 18 -33.09 13.64 -19.89
C GLU A 18 -33.53 12.26 -19.39
N VAL A 19 -34.09 11.42 -20.27
CA VAL A 19 -34.41 10.02 -19.94
C VAL A 19 -33.16 9.27 -19.51
N GLU A 20 -32.06 9.46 -20.25
CA GLU A 20 -30.82 8.80 -19.92
C GLU A 20 -30.24 9.31 -18.60
N LEU A 21 -30.39 10.60 -18.24
CA LEU A 21 -29.99 11.16 -16.95
C LEU A 21 -30.81 10.65 -15.75
N GLN A 22 -32.06 10.22 -15.95
CA GLN A 22 -32.94 9.73 -14.88
C GLN A 22 -32.74 8.24 -14.55
N ARG A 23 -32.09 7.46 -15.43
CA ARG A 23 -31.90 6.02 -15.23
C ARG A 23 -30.99 5.67 -14.04
N PRO A 24 -31.25 4.63 -13.24
CA PRO A 24 -30.30 4.19 -12.22
C PRO A 24 -28.96 3.75 -12.84
N ARG A 25 -27.82 4.20 -12.32
CA ARG A 25 -26.48 3.86 -12.85
C ARG A 25 -26.23 2.36 -12.96
N ARG A 26 -26.77 1.57 -12.03
CA ARG A 26 -26.67 0.09 -12.01
C ARG A 26 -27.30 -0.57 -13.24
N GLU A 27 -28.31 0.07 -13.84
CA GLU A 27 -28.99 -0.38 -15.05
C GLU A 27 -28.31 0.16 -16.33
N ARG A 28 -27.52 1.24 -16.24
CA ARG A 28 -26.70 1.76 -17.35
C ARG A 28 -25.40 0.98 -17.57
N ASP A 29 -24.82 0.42 -16.51
CA ASP A 29 -23.59 -0.39 -16.58
C ASP A 29 -23.84 -1.84 -17.09
N SER A 30 -25.10 -2.29 -17.11
CA SER A 30 -25.50 -3.49 -17.86
C SER A 30 -25.36 -3.22 -19.36
N LYS A 31 -24.70 -4.12 -20.10
CA LYS A 31 -24.40 -4.05 -21.55
C LYS A 31 -25.64 -4.04 -22.47
N ALA A 32 -26.67 -3.25 -22.16
CA ALA A 32 -27.81 -3.03 -23.04
C ALA A 32 -27.43 -1.98 -24.11
N PRO A 33 -27.82 -2.17 -25.39
CA PRO A 33 -27.37 -1.36 -26.53
C PRO A 33 -28.11 -0.01 -26.67
N HIS A 34 -28.43 0.69 -25.58
CA HIS A 34 -29.30 1.86 -25.63
C HIS A 34 -28.76 3.06 -24.84
N GLY A 35 -28.56 4.16 -25.57
CA GLY A 35 -28.29 5.50 -25.04
C GLY A 35 -26.79 5.78 -24.83
N ASP A 36 -26.08 6.23 -25.86
CA ASP A 36 -24.71 6.74 -25.70
C ASP A 36 -24.76 8.09 -24.97
N LEU A 37 -24.87 8.04 -23.63
CA LEU A 37 -24.86 9.22 -22.75
C LEU A 37 -23.66 10.14 -23.04
N PRO A 38 -22.43 9.64 -23.29
CA PRO A 38 -21.34 10.47 -23.80
C PRO A 38 -21.64 11.21 -25.11
N SER A 39 -22.25 10.57 -26.10
CA SER A 39 -22.64 11.23 -27.36
C SER A 39 -23.74 12.26 -27.16
N LEU A 40 -24.80 11.92 -26.42
CA LEU A 40 -25.89 12.86 -26.10
C LEU A 40 -25.35 14.06 -25.31
N TYR A 41 -24.43 13.83 -24.37
CA TYR A 41 -23.75 14.89 -23.61
C TYR A 41 -22.96 15.85 -24.53
N ARG A 42 -22.20 15.33 -25.49
CA ARG A 42 -21.48 16.15 -26.48
C ARG A 42 -22.44 16.97 -27.34
N GLU A 43 -23.56 16.38 -27.72
CA GLU A 43 -24.61 17.04 -28.50
C GLU A 43 -25.29 18.18 -27.74
N VAL A 44 -25.69 17.96 -26.48
CA VAL A 44 -26.32 19.01 -25.65
C VAL A 44 -25.30 20.11 -25.31
N SER A 45 -24.03 19.76 -25.09
CA SER A 45 -22.95 20.74 -24.90
C SER A 45 -22.75 21.64 -26.13
N ARG A 46 -22.84 21.04 -27.34
CA ARG A 46 -22.78 21.79 -28.59
C ARG A 46 -24.00 22.70 -28.76
N ASP A 47 -25.19 22.22 -28.39
CA ASP A 47 -26.43 23.01 -28.42
C ASP A 47 -26.37 24.22 -27.47
N LEU A 48 -25.79 24.05 -26.27
CA LEU A 48 -25.54 25.15 -25.33
C LEU A 48 -24.60 26.20 -25.91
N ALA A 49 -23.48 25.77 -26.52
CA ALA A 49 -22.54 26.67 -27.16
C ALA A 49 -23.20 27.47 -28.31
N LEU A 50 -24.02 26.80 -29.13
CA LEU A 50 -24.75 27.43 -30.22
C LEU A 50 -25.85 28.40 -29.72
N ALA A 51 -26.53 28.05 -28.63
CA ALA A 51 -27.54 28.91 -28.02
C ALA A 51 -26.95 30.21 -27.45
N ARG A 52 -25.75 30.13 -26.87
CA ARG A 52 -24.97 31.29 -26.40
C ARG A 52 -24.48 32.15 -27.55
N ASP A 53 -23.85 31.56 -28.56
CA ASP A 53 -23.35 32.24 -29.76
C ASP A 53 -24.46 33.04 -30.48
N ARG A 54 -25.66 32.47 -30.57
CA ARG A 54 -26.81 33.08 -31.24
C ARG A 54 -27.66 33.98 -30.34
N ALA A 55 -27.27 34.18 -29.09
CA ALA A 55 -28.02 34.94 -28.10
C ALA A 55 -29.51 34.55 -28.03
N TYR A 56 -29.81 33.24 -28.01
CA TYR A 56 -31.16 32.74 -27.74
C TYR A 56 -31.60 33.07 -26.30
N SER A 57 -32.89 32.88 -26.00
CA SER A 57 -33.45 33.27 -24.70
C SER A 57 -32.68 32.72 -23.50
N VAL A 58 -32.60 33.52 -22.44
CA VAL A 58 -31.92 33.15 -21.17
C VAL A 58 -32.47 31.83 -20.62
N ALA A 59 -33.79 31.64 -20.66
CA ALA A 59 -34.44 30.41 -20.21
C ALA A 59 -33.94 29.14 -20.92
N LEU A 60 -33.69 29.21 -22.24
CA LEU A 60 -33.16 28.07 -22.99
C LEU A 60 -31.69 27.81 -22.64
N GLN A 61 -30.89 28.87 -22.48
CA GLN A 61 -29.49 28.73 -22.09
C GLN A 61 -29.35 28.11 -20.71
N ASP A 62 -30.17 28.54 -19.75
CA ASP A 62 -30.16 28.01 -18.38
C ASP A 62 -30.56 26.52 -18.33
N GLN A 63 -31.60 26.14 -19.08
CA GLN A 63 -32.04 24.75 -19.17
C GLN A 63 -30.94 23.85 -19.75
N LEU A 64 -30.34 24.25 -20.87
CA LEU A 64 -29.23 23.49 -21.48
C LEU A 64 -28.01 23.43 -20.56
N ASN A 65 -27.73 24.50 -19.82
CA ASN A 65 -26.62 24.56 -18.87
C ASN A 65 -26.83 23.63 -17.67
N ASP A 66 -28.03 23.57 -17.09
CA ASP A 66 -28.37 22.62 -16.03
C ASP A 66 -28.21 21.16 -16.49
N TRP A 67 -28.71 20.82 -17.69
CA TRP A 67 -28.54 19.49 -18.27
C TRP A 67 -27.06 19.13 -18.48
N VAL A 68 -26.26 20.04 -19.03
CA VAL A 68 -24.80 19.82 -19.20
C VAL A 68 -24.11 19.61 -17.85
N LEU A 69 -24.45 20.38 -16.82
CA LEU A 69 -23.87 20.22 -15.48
C LEU A 69 -24.21 18.86 -14.86
N ARG A 70 -25.48 18.42 -14.96
CA ARG A 70 -25.90 17.09 -14.48
C ARG A 70 -25.22 15.96 -15.23
N GLY A 71 -25.14 16.05 -16.55
CA GLY A 71 -24.41 15.08 -17.37
C GLY A 71 -22.92 15.02 -17.06
N HIS A 72 -22.30 16.18 -16.80
CA HIS A 72 -20.91 16.24 -16.40
C HIS A 72 -20.68 15.55 -15.06
N GLN A 73 -21.56 15.78 -14.07
CA GLN A 73 -21.50 15.06 -12.80
C GLN A 73 -21.65 13.55 -13.00
N GLU A 74 -22.61 13.08 -13.79
CA GLU A 74 -22.80 11.65 -14.00
C GLU A 74 -21.63 10.96 -14.72
N LEU A 75 -21.05 11.62 -15.75
CA LEU A 75 -19.93 11.08 -16.53
C LEU A 75 -18.59 11.13 -15.78
N TYR A 76 -18.36 12.18 -14.99
CA TYR A 76 -17.04 12.47 -14.41
C TYR A 76 -16.98 12.39 -12.88
N ARG A 77 -18.06 11.99 -12.19
CA ARG A 77 -17.98 11.70 -10.76
C ARG A 77 -17.05 10.52 -10.53
N GLY A 78 -15.86 10.83 -10.01
CA GLY A 78 -14.86 9.83 -9.61
C GLY A 78 -15.51 8.76 -8.75
N ARG A 79 -15.19 7.48 -9.03
CA ARG A 79 -15.59 6.36 -8.16
C ARG A 79 -15.27 6.77 -6.73
N ARG A 80 -16.31 6.98 -5.91
CA ARG A 80 -16.14 7.19 -4.46
C ARG A 80 -15.29 6.03 -4.00
N ALA A 81 -14.12 6.30 -3.41
CA ALA A 81 -13.19 5.26 -2.97
C ALA A 81 -13.98 4.27 -2.12
N GLN A 82 -14.25 3.09 -2.68
CA GLN A 82 -15.04 2.09 -1.99
C GLN A 82 -14.08 1.46 -1.00
N TRP A 83 -14.20 1.80 0.28
CA TRP A 83 -13.44 1.14 1.35
C TRP A 83 -13.50 -0.40 1.21
N GLY A 84 -14.63 -0.92 0.69
CA GLY A 84 -14.77 -2.33 0.31
C GLY A 84 -13.70 -2.85 -0.66
N ALA A 85 -13.31 -2.07 -1.69
CA ALA A 85 -12.26 -2.47 -2.63
C ALA A 85 -10.86 -2.50 -1.98
N VAL A 86 -10.59 -1.63 -1.00
CA VAL A 86 -9.35 -1.66 -0.22
C VAL A 86 -9.31 -2.92 0.65
N PHE A 87 -10.39 -3.23 1.37
CA PHE A 87 -10.47 -4.45 2.17
C PHE A 87 -10.40 -5.72 1.31
N GLU A 88 -11.07 -5.76 0.17
CA GLU A 88 -10.98 -6.86 -0.79
C GLU A 88 -9.54 -7.05 -1.31
N PHE A 89 -8.86 -5.95 -1.63
CA PHE A 89 -7.46 -6.00 -2.01
C PHE A 89 -6.59 -6.53 -0.88
N LEU A 90 -6.71 -6.02 0.35
CA LEU A 90 -5.89 -6.47 1.47
C LEU A 90 -6.13 -7.95 1.83
N ALA A 91 -7.39 -8.40 1.80
CA ALA A 91 -7.75 -9.76 2.18
C ALA A 91 -7.49 -10.80 1.08
N ILE A 92 -7.66 -10.42 -0.19
CA ILE A 92 -7.63 -11.36 -1.33
C ILE A 92 -6.53 -10.98 -2.34
N GLY A 93 -6.51 -9.73 -2.77
CA GLY A 93 -5.60 -9.23 -3.81
C GLY A 93 -4.12 -9.34 -3.42
N PHE A 94 -3.75 -8.81 -2.25
CA PHE A 94 -2.39 -8.77 -1.76
C PHE A 94 -1.80 -10.17 -1.51
N PRO A 95 -2.45 -11.09 -0.77
CA PRO A 95 -1.94 -12.46 -0.63
C PRO A 95 -1.86 -13.22 -1.96
N ARG A 96 -2.75 -12.91 -2.92
CA ARG A 96 -2.68 -13.47 -4.28
C ARG A 96 -1.45 -12.95 -5.03
N LEU A 97 -1.13 -11.67 -4.93
CA LEU A 97 0.05 -11.08 -5.56
C LEU A 97 1.36 -11.65 -4.99
N VAL A 98 1.46 -11.78 -3.66
CA VAL A 98 2.64 -12.39 -3.02
C VAL A 98 2.83 -13.83 -3.50
N ARG A 99 1.75 -14.62 -3.59
CA ARG A 99 1.80 -16.00 -4.12
C ARG A 99 2.18 -16.07 -5.59
N GLN A 100 1.72 -15.12 -6.42
CA GLN A 100 2.15 -15.04 -7.82
C GLN A 100 3.65 -14.76 -7.94
N ARG A 101 4.23 -14.05 -6.96
CA ARG A 101 5.67 -13.75 -6.86
C ARG A 101 6.42 -14.67 -5.90
N ALA A 102 5.92 -15.90 -5.69
CA ALA A 102 6.51 -16.85 -4.74
C ALA A 102 8.01 -17.10 -4.94
N ARG A 103 8.51 -17.11 -6.18
CA ARG A 103 9.95 -17.27 -6.45
C ARG A 103 10.78 -16.13 -5.85
N GLY A 104 10.35 -14.88 -6.06
CA GLY A 104 11.00 -13.72 -5.47
C GLY A 104 10.86 -13.70 -3.95
N PHE A 105 9.69 -14.08 -3.43
CA PHE A 105 9.48 -14.21 -1.99
C PHE A 105 10.48 -15.20 -1.36
N TRP A 106 10.60 -16.40 -1.93
CA TRP A 106 11.53 -17.42 -1.43
C TRP A 106 12.99 -16.98 -1.58
N PHE A 107 13.32 -16.25 -2.64
CA PHE A 107 14.65 -15.64 -2.77
C PHE A 107 14.94 -14.68 -1.60
N CYS A 108 14.03 -13.75 -1.27
CA CYS A 108 14.17 -12.86 -0.12
C CYS A 108 14.24 -13.63 1.21
N PHE A 109 13.42 -14.67 1.35
CA PHE A 109 13.44 -15.55 2.52
C PHE A 109 14.83 -16.17 2.73
N PHE A 110 15.42 -16.79 1.69
CA PHE A 110 16.75 -17.39 1.81
C PHE A 110 17.86 -16.35 1.93
N ALA A 111 17.75 -15.23 1.23
CA ALA A 111 18.69 -14.10 1.35
C ALA A 111 18.72 -13.53 2.77
N PHE A 112 17.65 -13.69 3.55
CA PHE A 112 17.62 -13.39 4.97
C PHE A 112 18.09 -14.57 5.84
N CYS A 113 17.47 -15.74 5.68
CA CYS A 113 17.70 -16.88 6.57
C CYS A 113 19.16 -17.37 6.55
N ILE A 114 19.81 -17.41 5.38
CA ILE A 114 21.20 -17.88 5.27
C ILE A 114 22.16 -17.03 6.12
N PRO A 115 22.30 -15.71 5.90
CA PRO A 115 23.18 -14.88 6.73
C PRO A 115 22.77 -14.83 8.20
N PHE A 116 21.46 -14.88 8.50
CA PHE A 116 20.96 -14.98 9.87
C PHE A 116 21.50 -16.23 10.58
N PHE A 117 21.30 -17.43 10.01
CA PHE A 117 21.74 -18.68 10.63
C PHE A 117 23.26 -18.80 10.67
N LEU A 118 23.97 -18.27 9.66
CA LEU A 118 25.43 -18.21 9.67
C LEU A 118 25.95 -17.39 10.85
N MET A 119 25.36 -16.22 11.10
CA MET A 119 25.79 -15.36 12.20
C MET A 119 25.34 -15.88 13.57
N TRP A 120 24.15 -16.48 13.66
CA TRP A 120 23.72 -17.16 14.89
C TRP A 120 24.67 -18.30 15.24
N TRP A 121 25.05 -19.12 14.26
CA TRP A 121 26.04 -20.18 14.43
C TRP A 121 27.42 -19.64 14.79
N ALA A 122 27.84 -18.52 14.18
CA ALA A 122 29.10 -17.86 14.48
C ALA A 122 29.24 -17.51 15.97
N GLY A 123 28.14 -17.21 16.68
CA GLY A 123 28.17 -17.00 18.14
C GLY A 123 28.74 -18.18 18.95
N LYS A 124 28.70 -19.41 18.40
CA LYS A 124 29.29 -20.60 19.05
C LYS A 124 30.75 -20.84 18.67
N VAL A 125 31.13 -20.53 17.43
CA VAL A 125 32.43 -20.92 16.85
C VAL A 125 33.42 -19.77 16.71
N ALA A 126 32.93 -18.53 16.63
CA ALA A 126 33.66 -17.29 16.44
C ALA A 126 32.92 -16.13 17.15
N PRO A 127 32.79 -16.17 18.49
CA PRO A 127 32.02 -15.19 19.26
C PRO A 127 32.53 -13.76 19.06
N GLU A 128 33.81 -13.57 18.75
CA GLU A 128 34.40 -12.27 18.44
C GLU A 128 33.75 -11.57 17.25
N TRP A 129 33.23 -12.30 16.26
CA TRP A 129 32.50 -11.70 15.13
C TRP A 129 31.15 -11.13 15.58
N VAL A 130 30.44 -11.87 16.43
CA VAL A 130 29.17 -11.44 17.01
C VAL A 130 29.37 -10.20 17.89
N LEU A 131 30.38 -10.24 18.77
CA LEU A 131 30.70 -9.13 19.67
C LEU A 131 31.11 -7.88 18.89
N SER A 132 31.94 -8.03 17.86
CA SER A 132 32.37 -6.92 17.01
C SER A 132 31.23 -6.32 16.19
N LEU A 133 30.26 -7.12 15.75
CA LEU A 133 29.13 -6.62 14.95
C LEU A 133 28.12 -5.86 15.82
N LEU A 134 27.84 -6.35 17.02
CA LEU A 134 26.87 -5.72 17.93
C LEU A 134 27.44 -4.46 18.59
N GLY A 135 28.71 -4.48 19.00
CA GLY A 135 29.32 -3.42 19.79
C GLY A 135 28.82 -3.39 21.24
N GLU A 136 29.52 -2.62 22.08
CA GLU A 136 29.30 -2.57 23.52
C GLU A 136 27.90 -2.05 23.89
N ASP A 137 27.45 -0.96 23.26
CA ASP A 137 26.15 -0.34 23.54
C ASP A 137 24.96 -1.31 23.30
N THR A 138 25.02 -2.06 22.20
CA THR A 138 23.98 -3.05 21.87
C THR A 138 24.01 -4.21 22.84
N ILE A 139 25.20 -4.70 23.19
CA ILE A 139 25.38 -5.79 24.15
C ILE A 139 24.81 -5.39 25.51
N GLN A 140 25.13 -4.18 25.98
CA GLN A 140 24.59 -3.64 27.22
C GLN A 140 23.05 -3.58 27.16
N SER A 141 22.50 -3.07 26.06
CA SER A 141 21.04 -3.00 25.85
C SER A 141 20.37 -4.37 25.87
N LEU A 142 20.99 -5.39 25.26
CA LEU A 142 20.49 -6.77 25.27
C LEU A 142 20.52 -7.36 26.70
N ASN A 143 21.58 -7.12 27.46
CA ASN A 143 21.67 -7.58 28.85
C ASN A 143 20.67 -6.88 29.77
N GLU A 144 20.49 -5.57 29.63
CA GLU A 144 19.48 -4.83 30.39
C GLU A 144 18.06 -5.33 30.12
N MET A 145 17.78 -5.73 28.86
CA MET A 145 16.45 -6.15 28.46
C MET A 145 16.14 -7.61 28.76
N TYR A 146 17.13 -8.51 28.60
CA TYR A 146 16.93 -9.96 28.65
C TYR A 146 17.72 -10.66 29.76
N GLY A 147 18.64 -9.95 30.43
CA GLY A 147 19.49 -10.52 31.47
C GLY A 147 18.78 -10.83 32.78
N SER A 148 17.60 -10.24 33.02
CA SER A 148 16.75 -10.56 34.16
C SER A 148 15.28 -10.65 33.75
N SER A 149 14.50 -11.44 34.50
CA SER A 149 13.06 -11.57 34.29
C SER A 149 12.29 -10.29 34.66
N GLU A 150 12.87 -9.42 35.49
CA GLU A 150 12.33 -8.10 35.82
C GLU A 150 12.38 -7.11 34.65
N GLY A 151 13.41 -7.21 33.79
CA GLY A 151 13.55 -6.34 32.60
C GLY A 151 12.36 -6.44 31.63
N LEU A 152 11.72 -7.61 31.57
CA LEU A 152 10.53 -7.87 30.76
C LEU A 152 9.22 -7.62 31.52
N ARG A 153 9.16 -7.92 32.83
CA ARG A 153 7.91 -7.89 33.63
C ARG A 153 7.67 -6.59 34.41
N GLY A 154 8.67 -5.76 34.61
CA GLY A 154 8.62 -4.54 35.45
C GLY A 154 8.17 -3.25 34.74
N ARG A 155 7.69 -3.32 33.49
CA ARG A 155 7.30 -2.11 32.74
C ARG A 155 5.93 -1.60 33.18
N SER A 156 5.88 -0.36 33.68
CA SER A 156 4.62 0.37 33.82
C SER A 156 3.91 0.47 32.47
N ALA A 157 2.57 0.59 32.46
CA ALA A 157 1.79 0.66 31.23
C ALA A 157 2.32 1.74 30.25
N GLU A 158 2.75 2.89 30.77
CA GLU A 158 3.37 3.96 29.98
C GLU A 158 4.70 3.54 29.34
N ARG A 159 5.60 2.89 30.10
CA ARG A 159 6.87 2.37 29.58
C ARG A 159 6.67 1.25 28.56
N GLY A 160 5.64 0.43 28.76
CA GLY A 160 5.21 -0.59 27.80
C GLY A 160 4.74 0.03 26.48
N PHE A 161 3.89 1.05 26.53
CA PHE A 161 3.40 1.75 25.34
C PHE A 161 4.51 2.48 24.58
N ALA A 162 5.42 3.15 25.30
CA ALA A 162 6.57 3.82 24.67
C ALA A 162 7.47 2.82 23.93
N ALA A 163 7.76 1.67 24.54
CA ALA A 163 8.53 0.61 23.90
C ALA A 163 7.80 0.03 22.67
N PHE A 164 6.50 -0.23 22.77
CA PHE A 164 5.68 -0.66 21.63
C PHE A 164 5.76 0.32 20.46
N ALA A 165 5.53 1.62 20.71
CA ALA A 165 5.60 2.65 19.68
C ALA A 165 7.00 2.76 19.06
N PHE A 166 8.04 2.63 19.89
CA PHE A 166 9.43 2.59 19.44
C PHE A 166 9.69 1.41 18.49
N TYR A 167 9.27 0.20 18.84
CA TYR A 167 9.46 -0.99 18.00
C TYR A 167 8.69 -0.91 16.70
N ILE A 168 7.43 -0.46 16.72
CA ILE A 168 6.67 -0.23 15.49
C ILE A 168 7.38 0.75 14.57
N ARG A 169 7.82 1.91 15.09
CA ARG A 169 8.57 2.89 14.29
C ARG A 169 9.87 2.32 13.74
N ASN A 170 10.59 1.54 14.54
CA ASN A 170 11.86 0.94 14.14
C ASN A 170 11.67 -0.07 13.01
N ASN A 171 10.78 -1.04 13.19
CA ASN A 171 10.57 -2.15 12.26
C ASN A 171 9.94 -1.67 10.95
N VAL A 172 8.91 -0.82 11.03
CA VAL A 172 8.32 -0.18 9.85
C VAL A 172 9.35 0.71 9.14
N GLY A 173 10.21 1.41 9.89
CA GLY A 173 11.29 2.20 9.32
C GLY A 173 12.31 1.36 8.55
N ILE A 174 12.66 0.17 9.05
CA ILE A 174 13.51 -0.80 8.35
C ILE A 174 12.85 -1.28 7.07
N ASP A 175 11.57 -1.68 7.13
CA ASP A 175 10.79 -2.12 5.97
C ASP A 175 10.75 -1.07 4.87
N PHE A 176 10.51 0.20 5.23
CA PHE A 176 10.53 1.31 4.28
C PHE A 176 11.90 1.50 3.63
N ARG A 177 13.00 1.39 4.38
CA ARG A 177 14.36 1.51 3.82
C ARG A 177 14.67 0.36 2.86
N ILE A 178 14.27 -0.86 3.22
CA ILE A 178 14.41 -2.03 2.37
C ILE A 178 13.64 -1.84 1.07
N PHE A 179 12.36 -1.44 1.15
CA PHE A 179 11.54 -1.16 -0.03
C PHE A 179 12.14 -0.04 -0.89
N ALA A 180 12.45 1.11 -0.30
CA ALA A 180 12.98 2.28 -1.01
C ALA A 180 14.36 2.02 -1.65
N GLY A 181 15.21 1.23 -0.98
CA GLY A 181 16.49 0.77 -1.53
C GLY A 181 16.34 -0.01 -2.85
N GLY A 182 15.14 -0.52 -3.13
CA GLY A 182 14.79 -1.18 -4.39
C GLY A 182 14.93 -0.31 -5.62
N ILE A 183 14.80 1.02 -5.47
CA ILE A 183 15.00 1.99 -6.56
C ILE A 183 16.39 1.84 -7.21
N LEU A 184 17.39 1.39 -6.45
CA LEU A 184 18.74 1.11 -6.93
C LEU A 184 18.83 -0.28 -7.56
N ALA A 185 17.98 -0.56 -8.56
CA ALA A 185 17.93 -1.86 -9.27
C ALA A 185 17.77 -3.08 -8.34
N GLY A 186 17.12 -2.92 -7.18
CA GLY A 186 16.95 -3.98 -6.19
C GLY A 186 18.15 -4.22 -5.25
N VAL A 187 19.33 -3.67 -5.55
CA VAL A 187 20.56 -3.90 -4.77
C VAL A 187 20.44 -3.34 -3.36
N GLY A 188 19.85 -2.15 -3.20
CA GLY A 188 19.65 -1.54 -1.89
C GLY A 188 18.72 -2.38 -0.98
N SER A 189 17.69 -3.00 -1.55
CA SER A 189 16.81 -3.92 -0.79
C SER A 189 17.59 -5.11 -0.25
N LEU A 190 18.44 -5.73 -1.06
CA LEU A 190 19.25 -6.89 -0.64
C LEU A 190 20.29 -6.52 0.40
N PHE A 191 20.91 -5.35 0.27
CA PHE A 191 21.86 -4.85 1.25
C PHE A 191 21.21 -4.70 2.63
N PHE A 192 20.09 -3.97 2.72
CA PHE A 192 19.42 -3.77 4.01
C PHE A 192 18.80 -5.06 4.56
N LEU A 193 18.27 -5.93 3.70
CA LEU A 193 17.78 -7.26 4.07
C LEU A 193 18.89 -8.10 4.71
N GLY A 194 20.04 -8.20 4.04
CA GLY A 194 21.20 -8.96 4.52
C GLY A 194 21.80 -8.36 5.78
N PHE A 195 21.91 -7.03 5.87
CA PHE A 195 22.39 -6.36 7.08
C PHE A 195 21.51 -6.68 8.30
N ASN A 196 20.18 -6.60 8.16
CA ASN A 196 19.26 -6.96 9.25
C ASN A 196 19.34 -8.45 9.61
N ALA A 197 19.55 -9.32 8.62
CA ALA A 197 19.75 -10.74 8.87
C ALA A 197 21.01 -11.02 9.70
N PHE A 198 22.15 -10.43 9.32
CA PHE A 198 23.40 -10.54 10.08
C PHE A 198 23.24 -9.98 11.50
N TYR A 199 22.66 -8.78 11.63
CA TYR A 199 22.49 -8.13 12.92
C TYR A 199 21.60 -8.94 13.87
N LEU A 200 20.45 -9.43 13.37
CA LEU A 200 19.56 -10.27 14.17
C LEU A 200 20.21 -11.61 14.51
N GLY A 201 20.92 -12.22 13.56
CA GLY A 201 21.67 -13.46 13.80
C GLY A 201 22.73 -13.28 14.89
N ALA A 202 23.44 -12.16 14.90
CA ALA A 202 24.41 -11.83 15.96
C ALA A 202 23.73 -11.64 17.31
N ALA A 203 22.59 -10.96 17.37
CA ALA A 203 21.81 -10.81 18.60
C ALA A 203 21.40 -12.18 19.17
N PHE A 204 20.90 -13.09 18.33
CA PHE A 204 20.61 -14.48 18.71
C PHE A 204 21.86 -15.23 19.18
N GLY A 205 22.99 -15.08 18.49
CA GLY A 205 24.28 -15.65 18.85
C GLY A 205 24.74 -15.19 20.24
N TYR A 206 24.68 -13.89 20.48
CA TYR A 206 25.08 -13.29 21.75
C TYR A 206 24.18 -13.74 22.91
N ILE A 207 22.85 -13.71 22.72
CA ILE A 207 21.90 -14.15 23.74
C ILE A 207 22.11 -15.64 24.09
N THR A 208 22.43 -16.46 23.08
CA THR A 208 22.76 -17.87 23.29
C THR A 208 24.02 -18.00 24.15
N LEU A 209 25.05 -17.20 23.89
CA LEU A 209 26.30 -17.16 24.66
C LEU A 209 26.09 -16.65 26.09
N ALA A 210 25.29 -15.62 26.27
CA ALA A 210 24.99 -15.00 27.57
C ALA A 210 24.01 -15.82 28.43
N GLY A 211 23.37 -16.86 27.87
CA GLY A 211 22.44 -17.71 28.60
C GLY A 211 21.07 -17.07 28.84
N HIS A 212 20.66 -16.10 28.02
CA HIS A 212 19.40 -15.34 28.21
C HIS A 212 18.23 -15.83 27.32
N ASN A 213 18.33 -17.05 26.79
CA ASN A 213 17.35 -17.62 25.85
C ASN A 213 15.92 -17.66 26.40
N ASP A 214 15.75 -17.98 27.68
CA ASP A 214 14.45 -18.15 28.33
C ASP A 214 13.63 -16.84 28.37
N ASN A 215 14.31 -15.70 28.35
CA ASN A 215 13.70 -14.38 28.31
C ASN A 215 13.52 -13.88 26.86
N PHE A 216 14.52 -14.12 26.02
CA PHE A 216 14.56 -13.58 24.65
C PHE A 216 13.67 -14.32 23.66
N LEU A 217 13.69 -15.66 23.65
CA LEU A 217 12.95 -16.44 22.64
C LEU A 217 11.43 -16.25 22.74
N PRO A 218 10.79 -16.25 23.92
CA PRO A 218 9.36 -15.97 24.02
C PRO A 218 9.01 -14.54 23.58
N PHE A 219 9.89 -13.57 23.87
CA PHE A 219 9.72 -12.20 23.41
C PHE A 219 9.70 -12.16 21.88
N VAL A 220 10.76 -12.67 21.23
CA VAL A 220 10.87 -12.66 19.76
C VAL A 220 9.75 -13.46 19.11
N ALA A 221 9.37 -14.63 19.66
CA ALA A 221 8.28 -15.43 19.12
C ALA A 221 6.93 -14.68 19.11
N GLY A 222 6.71 -13.76 20.06
CA GLY A 222 5.48 -12.99 20.17
C GLY A 222 5.23 -11.97 19.05
N HIS A 223 6.27 -11.54 18.33
CA HIS A 223 6.14 -10.51 17.27
C HIS A 223 6.93 -10.82 15.99
N GLY A 224 8.05 -11.54 16.10
CA GLY A 224 8.99 -11.77 15.01
C GLY A 224 8.37 -12.43 13.78
N ALA A 225 7.35 -13.28 13.94
CA ALA A 225 6.68 -13.91 12.79
C ALA A 225 6.07 -12.88 11.84
N PHE A 226 5.38 -11.86 12.36
CA PHE A 226 4.77 -10.81 11.53
C PHE A 226 5.81 -9.82 11.01
N GLU A 227 6.76 -9.43 11.85
CA GLU A 227 7.79 -8.44 11.51
C GLU A 227 8.75 -8.96 10.44
N ILE A 228 9.28 -10.17 10.63
CA ILE A 228 10.22 -10.78 9.67
C ILE A 228 9.51 -11.10 8.34
N THR A 229 8.24 -11.50 8.39
CA THR A 229 7.44 -11.69 7.16
C THR A 229 7.22 -10.36 6.43
N GLY A 230 6.90 -9.29 7.15
CA GLY A 230 6.77 -7.93 6.60
C GLY A 230 8.06 -7.45 5.93
N LEU A 231 9.20 -7.76 6.56
CA LEU A 231 10.52 -7.47 6.06
C LEU A 231 10.84 -8.22 4.74
N TRP A 232 10.50 -9.50 4.64
CA TRP A 232 10.64 -10.26 3.38
C TRP A 232 9.75 -9.72 2.26
N ILE A 233 8.50 -9.34 2.58
CA ILE A 233 7.57 -8.77 1.59
C ILE A 233 8.06 -7.39 1.14
N SER A 234 8.59 -6.58 2.05
CA SER A 234 9.16 -5.26 1.72
C SER A 234 10.37 -5.38 0.80
N ALA A 235 11.22 -6.38 1.04
CA ALA A 235 12.33 -6.70 0.15
C ALA A 235 11.85 -7.15 -1.24
N LEU A 236 10.85 -8.04 -1.29
CA LEU A 236 10.24 -8.48 -2.55
C LEU A 236 9.68 -7.29 -3.34
N ALA A 237 8.94 -6.40 -2.67
CA ALA A 237 8.37 -5.21 -3.29
C ALA A 237 9.47 -4.28 -3.81
N GLY A 238 10.55 -4.08 -3.05
CA GLY A 238 11.71 -3.29 -3.49
C GLY A 238 12.41 -3.91 -4.71
N LEU A 239 12.60 -5.24 -4.74
CA LEU A 239 13.15 -5.93 -5.90
C LEU A 239 12.28 -5.78 -7.15
N GLU A 240 10.96 -5.96 -7.01
CA GLU A 240 10.02 -5.80 -8.13
C GLU A 240 10.01 -4.35 -8.67
N VAL A 241 10.11 -3.36 -7.78
CA VAL A 241 10.33 -1.97 -8.19
C VAL A 241 11.63 -1.88 -8.99
N GLY A 242 12.76 -2.32 -8.46
CA GLY A 242 14.07 -2.22 -9.14
C GLY A 242 14.10 -2.90 -10.51
N MET A 243 13.43 -4.05 -10.66
CA MET A 243 13.36 -4.79 -11.91
C MET A 243 12.38 -4.21 -12.94
N SER A 244 11.48 -3.30 -12.55
CA SER A 244 10.43 -2.79 -13.44
C SER A 244 10.90 -1.75 -14.49
N TRP A 245 12.08 -1.17 -14.30
CA TRP A 245 12.67 -0.15 -15.19
C TRP A 245 13.92 -0.63 -15.93
N ILE A 246 14.29 -1.91 -15.77
CA ILE A 246 15.40 -2.60 -16.45
C ILE A 246 14.80 -3.47 -17.56
#